data_AF-A0A5B7AXY7-F1
#
_entry.id   AF-A0A5B7AXY7-F1
#
_cell.length_a   1.000
_cell.length_b   1.000
_cell.length_c   1.000
_cell.angle_alpha   90.00
_cell.angle_beta   90.00
_cell.angle_gamma   90.00
#
_symmetry.space_group_name_H-M   'P 1'
#
loop_
_entity.id
_entity.type
_entity.pdbx_description
1 polymer ?
#
loop_
_entity_poly.entity_id
_entity_poly.type
_entity_poly.pdbx_seq_one_letter_code
_entity_poly.pdbx_strand_id
1 'polypeptide(L)'
;MKRSRITTQRKKVLSITEIPDDMISDILSRLPLKSIFSCRCVCKTWCSLLLDPNFAALHYARAPQGVILHFVIQRDLYLEVESSGSRNSSRGSTSNAVVTKLNTKLEFPERMPHRLNSCNGLFLFIKFGFPITCSIYNPITGEYMILPQDKNDAFSQIGFGLGFSQKTNQFKVLRISFYTKILMQLKAEIHTVGTNSWRSIGGDVLPKLCCPSPQSIFLNGALHWMPETLLSSNLIDINSFDFENEEFQSIPLPAQFGVERITRTARLGLLGGCLCIYDTSFSPQLDIWMMKDYGVKESWTKQYVIETPEFSRSFHPVRILDNGEILFVKCVIGILAYNPREKKFRDVGVSWLPKENFLPIDFTSSFVSLKNAATGQHFQQNE
;
A
#
# COMPACT_ATOMS: atom_id res chain seq x y z
N MET A 1 33.72 64.39 -26.82
CA MET A 1 33.15 63.36 -25.91
C MET A 1 32.19 62.46 -26.68
N LYS A 2 32.62 61.23 -27.01
CA LYS A 2 31.78 60.21 -27.64
C LYS A 2 30.99 59.48 -26.54
N ARG A 3 29.65 59.55 -26.56
CA ARG A 3 28.79 58.75 -25.68
C ARG A 3 28.68 57.34 -26.23
N SER A 4 29.22 56.37 -25.49
CA SER A 4 29.06 54.93 -25.76
C SER A 4 27.62 54.51 -25.47
N ARG A 5 26.91 53.97 -26.47
CA ARG A 5 25.65 53.26 -26.25
C ARG A 5 25.98 51.88 -25.68
N ILE A 6 25.61 51.66 -24.42
CA ILE A 6 25.60 50.33 -23.81
C ILE A 6 24.39 49.59 -24.39
N THR A 7 24.64 48.58 -25.21
CA THR A 7 23.61 47.69 -25.73
C THR A 7 23.36 46.60 -24.70
N THR A 8 22.28 46.72 -23.94
CA THR A 8 21.86 45.66 -23.00
C THR A 8 21.33 44.47 -23.81
N GLN A 9 22.11 43.39 -23.92
CA GLN A 9 21.60 42.12 -24.43
C GLN A 9 20.50 41.61 -23.50
N ARG A 10 19.25 41.57 -24.00
CA ARG A 10 18.16 40.84 -23.34
C ARG A 10 18.55 39.36 -23.29
N LYS A 11 18.72 38.79 -22.09
CA LYS A 11 18.82 37.33 -21.92
C LYS A 11 17.61 36.68 -22.58
N LYS A 12 17.86 35.81 -23.57
CA LYS A 12 16.83 35.00 -24.22
C LYS A 12 16.22 34.12 -23.12
N VAL A 13 14.97 34.36 -22.76
CA VAL A 13 14.24 33.49 -21.84
C VAL A 13 13.94 32.22 -22.64
N LEU A 14 14.54 31.10 -22.23
CA LEU A 14 14.28 29.81 -22.85
C LEU A 14 12.79 29.50 -22.72
N SER A 15 12.15 29.13 -23.83
CA SER A 15 10.78 28.63 -23.79
C SER A 15 10.78 27.26 -23.14
N ILE A 16 9.75 26.93 -22.36
CA ILE A 16 9.62 25.60 -21.75
C ILE A 16 9.54 24.48 -22.81
N THR A 17 9.21 24.83 -24.05
CA THR A 17 9.21 23.95 -25.22
C THR A 17 10.63 23.63 -25.75
N GLU A 18 11.67 24.30 -25.26
CA GLU A 18 13.08 24.04 -25.62
C GLU A 18 13.74 23.06 -24.62
N ILE A 19 13.03 22.66 -23.55
CA ILE A 19 13.52 21.69 -22.57
C ILE A 19 13.22 20.27 -23.08
N PRO A 20 14.21 19.36 -23.08
CA PRO A 20 14.00 17.95 -23.41
C PRO A 20 12.91 17.26 -22.56
N ASP A 21 12.16 16.35 -23.18
CA ASP A 21 11.02 15.65 -22.56
C ASP A 21 11.42 14.80 -21.34
N ASP A 22 12.61 14.22 -21.33
CA ASP A 22 13.20 13.49 -20.21
C ASP A 22 13.47 14.40 -19.01
N MET A 23 13.98 15.61 -19.25
CA MET A 23 14.17 16.61 -18.20
C MET A 23 12.84 17.11 -17.64
N ILE A 24 11.84 17.31 -18.49
CA ILE A 24 10.48 17.67 -18.04
C ILE A 24 9.91 16.54 -17.17
N SER A 25 10.04 15.29 -17.61
CA SER A 25 9.58 14.11 -16.86
C SER A 25 10.29 14.00 -15.50
N ASP A 26 11.60 14.24 -15.45
CA ASP A 26 12.36 14.28 -14.20
C ASP A 26 11.82 15.34 -13.24
N ILE A 27 11.55 16.56 -13.73
CA ILE A 27 11.00 17.66 -12.92
C ILE A 27 9.60 17.30 -12.42
N LEU A 28 8.71 16.87 -13.31
CA LEU A 28 7.32 16.54 -12.97
C LEU A 28 7.24 15.39 -11.96
N SER A 29 8.14 14.41 -12.04
CA SER A 29 8.16 13.24 -11.14
C SER A 29 8.53 13.57 -9.69
N ARG A 30 9.06 14.77 -9.43
CA ARG A 30 9.42 15.26 -8.08
C ARG A 30 8.32 16.12 -7.44
N LEU A 31 7.26 16.42 -8.19
CA LEU A 31 6.17 17.26 -7.70
C LEU A 31 5.19 16.44 -6.85
N PRO A 32 4.55 17.04 -5.84
CA PRO A 32 3.42 16.42 -5.15
C PRO A 32 2.30 16.05 -6.12
N LEU A 33 1.53 14.99 -5.82
CA LEU A 33 0.48 14.49 -6.71
C LEU A 33 -0.52 15.57 -7.14
N LYS A 34 -0.94 16.43 -6.21
CA LYS A 34 -1.85 17.55 -6.51
C LYS A 34 -1.32 18.47 -7.61
N SER A 35 -0.02 18.74 -7.59
CA SER A 35 0.64 19.55 -8.61
C SER A 35 0.70 18.80 -9.94
N ILE A 36 1.04 17.51 -9.92
CA ILE A 36 1.06 16.66 -11.12
C ILE A 36 -0.31 16.63 -11.81
N PHE A 37 -1.41 16.49 -11.06
CA PHE A 37 -2.76 16.56 -11.64
C PHE A 37 -3.06 17.91 -12.29
N SER A 38 -2.53 19.00 -11.75
CA SER A 38 -2.66 20.32 -12.36
C SER A 38 -1.81 20.45 -13.63
N CYS A 39 -0.62 19.82 -13.65
CA CYS A 39 0.28 19.78 -14.80
C CYS A 39 -0.36 19.10 -16.03
N ARG A 40 -1.28 18.15 -15.84
CA ARG A 40 -2.06 17.53 -16.93
C ARG A 40 -2.83 18.56 -17.77
N CYS A 41 -3.24 19.67 -17.16
CA CYS A 41 -4.04 20.71 -17.79
C CYS A 41 -3.21 21.82 -18.46
N VAL A 42 -1.88 21.81 -18.31
CA VAL A 42 -1.00 22.88 -18.81
C VAL A 42 -0.83 22.80 -20.32
N CYS A 43 -0.44 21.63 -20.85
CA CYS A 43 -0.30 21.40 -22.29
C CYS A 43 -0.39 19.92 -22.66
N LYS A 44 -0.55 19.63 -23.97
CA LYS A 44 -0.65 18.25 -24.49
C LYS A 44 0.63 17.43 -24.28
N THR A 45 1.80 18.05 -24.43
CA THR A 45 3.10 17.37 -24.22
C THR A 45 3.20 16.87 -22.78
N TRP A 46 2.92 17.72 -21.79
CA TRP A 46 2.94 17.32 -20.38
C TRP A 46 1.91 16.24 -20.08
N CYS A 47 0.70 16.37 -20.62
CA CYS A 47 -0.31 15.32 -20.48
C CYS A 47 0.19 13.98 -21.05
N SER A 48 0.85 13.98 -22.21
CA SER A 48 1.43 12.78 -22.83
C SER A 48 2.56 12.18 -21.99
N LEU A 49 3.47 13.01 -21.47
CA LEU A 49 4.57 12.55 -20.61
C LEU A 49 4.06 11.90 -19.33
N LEU A 50 2.96 12.42 -18.75
CA LEU A 50 2.35 11.83 -17.54
C LEU A 50 1.65 10.48 -17.78
N LEU A 51 1.45 10.09 -19.05
CA LEU A 51 0.94 8.78 -19.45
C LEU A 51 2.07 7.82 -19.87
N ASP A 52 3.30 8.30 -19.96
CA ASP A 52 4.45 7.53 -20.39
C ASP A 52 4.88 6.51 -19.32
N PRO A 53 5.18 5.25 -19.70
CA PRO A 53 5.65 4.23 -18.75
C PRO A 53 6.93 4.65 -18.00
N ASN A 54 7.85 5.38 -18.64
CA ASN A 54 9.07 5.85 -17.99
C ASN A 54 8.76 6.88 -16.91
N PHE A 55 7.80 7.78 -17.15
CA PHE A 55 7.33 8.69 -16.11
C PHE A 55 6.76 7.91 -14.93
N ALA A 56 5.93 6.89 -15.18
CA ALA A 56 5.37 6.05 -14.13
C ALA A 56 6.46 5.37 -13.28
N ALA A 57 7.48 4.80 -13.92
CA ALA A 57 8.62 4.20 -13.23
C ALA A 57 9.44 5.23 -12.42
N LEU A 58 9.79 6.37 -13.03
CA LEU A 58 10.53 7.46 -12.40
C LEU A 58 9.81 8.04 -11.19
N HIS A 59 8.51 8.29 -11.32
CA HIS A 59 7.68 8.79 -10.23
C HIS A 59 7.55 7.74 -9.13
N TYR A 60 7.24 6.48 -9.45
CA TYR A 60 7.07 5.44 -8.44
C TYR A 60 8.33 5.23 -7.59
N ALA A 61 9.53 5.29 -8.21
CA ALA A 61 10.80 5.20 -7.50
C ALA A 61 11.06 6.36 -6.50
N ARG A 62 10.37 7.49 -6.68
CA ARG A 62 10.50 8.70 -5.84
C ARG A 62 9.30 8.93 -4.95
N ALA A 63 8.19 8.26 -5.22
CA ALA A 63 6.92 8.49 -4.57
C ALA A 63 7.06 8.22 -3.06
N PRO A 64 6.63 9.16 -2.22
CA PRO A 64 6.58 8.90 -0.79
C PRO A 64 5.56 7.77 -0.54
N GLN A 65 5.89 6.87 0.39
CA GLN A 65 4.93 5.92 0.92
C GLN A 65 3.77 6.67 1.59
N GLY A 66 2.62 6.69 0.93
CA GLY A 66 1.37 7.23 1.46
C GLY A 66 0.54 6.15 2.13
N VAL A 67 -0.65 6.54 2.55
CA VAL A 67 -1.56 5.69 3.31
C VAL A 67 -2.96 5.96 2.81
N ILE A 68 -3.71 4.91 2.49
CA ILE A 68 -5.14 5.04 2.22
C ILE A 68 -5.90 4.68 3.48
N LEU A 69 -6.78 5.59 3.90
CA LEU A 69 -7.78 5.28 4.92
C LEU A 69 -9.01 4.74 4.21
N HIS A 70 -9.23 3.45 4.37
CA HIS A 70 -10.38 2.76 3.82
C HIS A 70 -11.55 2.83 4.80
N PHE A 71 -12.63 3.53 4.44
CA PHE A 71 -13.82 3.65 5.26
C PHE A 71 -14.85 2.58 4.91
N VAL A 72 -15.51 2.02 5.92
CA VAL A 72 -16.53 0.96 5.71
C VAL A 72 -17.82 1.50 5.08
N ILE A 73 -18.20 2.74 5.42
CA ILE A 73 -19.49 3.34 5.01
C ILE A 73 -19.26 4.48 4.02
N GLN A 74 -18.21 5.28 4.22
CA GLN A 74 -17.85 6.42 3.36
C GLN A 74 -16.84 6.08 2.27
N ARG A 75 -16.56 7.07 1.40
CA ARG A 75 -15.55 6.96 0.35
C ARG A 75 -14.16 6.93 0.98
N ASP A 76 -13.31 6.08 0.43
CA ASP A 76 -11.89 6.03 0.77
C ASP A 76 -11.19 7.37 0.57
N LEU A 77 -10.18 7.55 1.38
CA LEU A 77 -9.42 8.76 1.45
C LEU A 77 -7.94 8.42 1.29
N TYR A 78 -7.31 9.00 0.28
CA TYR A 78 -5.87 8.96 0.21
C TYR A 78 -5.27 10.05 1.09
N LEU A 79 -4.42 9.63 2.00
CA LEU A 79 -3.58 10.48 2.80
C LEU A 79 -2.16 10.44 2.26
N GLU A 80 -1.78 11.53 1.62
CA GLU A 80 -0.38 11.81 1.38
C GLU A 80 0.17 12.44 2.65
N VAL A 81 1.02 11.68 3.35
CA VAL A 81 1.76 12.21 4.49
C VAL A 81 3.06 12.78 3.97
N GLU A 82 3.13 14.11 3.91
CA GLU A 82 4.37 14.82 3.64
C GLU A 82 4.98 15.26 4.98
N SER A 83 6.23 14.86 5.24
CA SER A 83 7.02 15.56 6.26
C SER A 83 7.36 16.92 5.70
N SER A 84 6.76 17.98 6.26
CA SER A 84 7.14 19.33 5.91
C SER A 84 8.51 19.64 6.54
N GLY A 85 9.58 19.32 5.83
CA GLY A 85 10.89 19.87 6.11
C GLY A 85 10.87 21.35 5.77
N SER A 86 10.49 22.21 6.72
CA SER A 86 10.69 23.66 6.57
C SER A 86 12.19 23.92 6.44
N ARG A 87 12.66 24.16 5.21
CA ARG A 87 14.04 24.54 4.93
C ARG A 87 14.30 26.05 5.12
N ASN A 88 13.34 26.81 5.65
CA ASN A 88 13.51 28.24 5.90
C ASN A 88 13.53 28.55 7.41
N SER A 89 14.75 28.57 7.93
CA SER A 89 15.34 29.50 8.91
C SER A 89 14.57 29.94 10.18
N SER A 90 15.27 29.70 11.30
CA SER A 90 15.32 30.51 12.54
C SER A 90 14.11 30.52 13.48
N ARG A 91 13.91 29.39 14.17
CA ARG A 91 13.63 29.21 15.61
C ARG A 91 12.93 27.87 15.76
N GLY A 92 13.53 26.97 16.55
CA GLY A 92 13.05 25.62 16.92
C GLY A 92 11.73 25.21 16.29
N SER A 93 11.75 24.83 15.02
CA SER A 93 10.55 24.39 14.31
C SER A 93 10.50 22.89 14.39
N THR A 94 9.60 22.38 15.22
CA THR A 94 9.18 20.98 15.20
C THR A 94 8.73 20.65 13.78
N SER A 95 9.31 19.62 13.17
CA SER A 95 8.80 19.09 11.90
C SER A 95 7.36 18.67 12.12
N ASN A 96 6.42 19.42 11.55
CA ASN A 96 5.02 19.09 11.62
C ASN A 96 4.70 18.16 10.44
N ALA A 97 4.19 16.98 10.76
CA ALA A 97 3.57 16.10 9.78
C ALA A 97 2.40 16.87 9.14
N VAL A 98 2.48 17.11 7.83
CA VAL A 98 1.36 17.69 7.07
C VAL A 98 0.67 16.53 6.38
N VAL A 99 -0.57 16.28 6.80
CA VAL A 99 -1.42 15.27 6.16
C VAL A 99 -2.23 15.99 5.10
N THR A 100 -1.86 15.79 3.84
CA THR A 100 -2.57 16.38 2.72
C THR A 100 -3.71 15.46 2.31
N LYS A 101 -4.92 16.01 2.32
CA LYS A 101 -6.09 15.37 1.71
C LYS A 101 -5.95 15.44 0.21
N LEU A 102 -5.67 14.31 -0.42
CA LEU A 102 -5.87 14.19 -1.86
C LEU A 102 -7.33 13.76 -2.09
N ASN A 103 -8.16 14.71 -2.52
CA ASN A 103 -9.44 14.39 -3.12
C ASN A 103 -9.19 13.86 -4.54
N THR A 104 -8.61 12.67 -4.65
CA THR A 104 -8.89 11.87 -5.84
C THR A 104 -10.38 11.61 -5.78
N LYS A 105 -11.12 12.07 -6.79
CA LYS A 105 -12.42 11.47 -7.12
C LYS A 105 -12.13 10.01 -7.43
N LEU A 106 -11.97 9.20 -6.38
CA LEU A 106 -12.04 7.76 -6.47
C LEU A 106 -13.53 7.49 -6.68
N GLU A 107 -14.00 7.79 -7.88
CA GLU A 107 -15.32 7.43 -8.36
C GLU A 107 -15.28 5.92 -8.51
N PHE A 108 -15.45 5.22 -7.39
CA PHE A 108 -15.62 3.78 -7.38
C PHE A 108 -16.89 3.49 -8.19
N PRO A 109 -16.80 2.61 -9.20
CA PRO A 109 -17.99 2.07 -9.85
C PRO A 109 -18.79 1.31 -8.79
N GLU A 110 -19.81 1.96 -8.24
CA GLU A 110 -20.69 1.47 -7.18
C GLU A 110 -20.03 1.24 -5.79
N ARG A 111 -20.89 1.14 -4.77
CA ARG A 111 -20.53 0.69 -3.41
C ARG A 111 -19.96 -0.73 -3.49
N MET A 112 -18.66 -0.87 -3.66
CA MET A 112 -17.94 -2.14 -3.53
C MET A 112 -17.40 -2.27 -2.10
N PRO A 113 -18.02 -3.07 -1.23
CA PRO A 113 -17.44 -3.37 0.07
C PRO A 113 -16.46 -4.53 -0.10
N HIS A 114 -15.33 -4.50 0.62
CA HIS A 114 -14.31 -5.55 0.73
C HIS A 114 -13.13 -5.47 -0.27
N ARG A 115 -12.19 -4.57 0.03
CA ARG A 115 -10.86 -4.47 -0.60
C ARG A 115 -9.85 -5.35 0.13
N LEU A 116 -8.90 -5.94 -0.58
CA LEU A 116 -8.01 -6.96 0.00
C LEU A 116 -6.58 -6.52 0.27
N ASN A 117 -5.89 -5.94 -0.71
CA ASN A 117 -4.52 -5.43 -0.50
C ASN A 117 -4.11 -4.46 -1.62
N SER A 118 -2.99 -3.77 -1.40
CA SER A 118 -2.29 -2.98 -2.41
C SER A 118 -1.03 -3.71 -2.88
N CYS A 119 -0.62 -3.45 -4.11
CA CYS A 119 0.65 -3.89 -4.69
C CYS A 119 1.10 -2.89 -5.73
N ASN A 120 2.30 -2.31 -5.57
CA ASN A 120 2.90 -1.33 -6.50
C ASN A 120 1.95 -0.20 -6.95
N GLY A 121 1.14 0.30 -6.02
CA GLY A 121 0.17 1.38 -6.26
C GLY A 121 -1.12 0.95 -6.96
N LEU A 122 -1.34 -0.35 -7.15
CA LEU A 122 -2.60 -0.92 -7.62
C LEU A 122 -3.34 -1.58 -6.45
N PHE A 123 -4.66 -1.64 -6.54
CA PHE A 123 -5.52 -2.28 -5.55
C PHE A 123 -6.27 -3.47 -6.12
N LEU A 124 -6.50 -4.46 -5.26
CA LEU A 124 -7.44 -5.55 -5.51
C LEU A 124 -8.78 -5.30 -4.82
N PHE A 125 -9.84 -5.40 -5.60
CA PHE A 125 -11.23 -5.26 -5.16
C PHE A 125 -11.99 -6.56 -5.33
N ILE A 126 -12.92 -6.79 -4.40
CA ILE A 126 -13.89 -7.86 -4.48
C ILE A 126 -15.29 -7.29 -4.29
N LYS A 127 -16.21 -7.72 -5.15
CA LYS A 127 -17.65 -7.63 -4.89
C LYS A 127 -18.14 -9.02 -4.50
N PHE A 128 -18.54 -9.16 -3.25
CA PHE A 128 -19.24 -10.37 -2.80
C PHE A 128 -20.64 -10.38 -3.42
N GLY A 129 -20.97 -11.48 -4.06
CA GLY A 129 -22.20 -11.68 -4.83
C GLY A 129 -22.18 -13.08 -5.46
N PHE A 130 -23.21 -13.40 -6.24
CA PHE A 130 -23.25 -14.61 -7.06
C PHE A 130 -23.37 -14.19 -8.53
N PRO A 131 -22.26 -14.15 -9.29
CA PRO A 131 -20.90 -14.58 -8.93
C PRO A 131 -20.09 -13.53 -8.14
N ILE A 132 -19.02 -13.97 -7.48
CA ILE A 132 -18.01 -13.08 -6.89
C ILE A 132 -17.20 -12.45 -8.02
N THR A 133 -17.07 -11.12 -8.01
CA THR A 133 -16.27 -10.41 -9.01
C THR A 133 -15.01 -9.83 -8.40
N CYS A 134 -13.91 -9.93 -9.14
CA CYS A 134 -12.61 -9.40 -8.74
C CYS A 134 -12.15 -8.36 -9.77
N SER A 135 -11.59 -7.26 -9.30
CA SER A 135 -11.08 -6.20 -10.17
C SER A 135 -9.81 -5.58 -9.63
N ILE A 136 -8.97 -5.09 -10.54
CA ILE A 136 -7.79 -4.30 -10.24
C ILE A 136 -8.11 -2.84 -10.52
N TYR A 137 -7.64 -1.96 -9.65
CA TYR A 137 -7.90 -0.53 -9.74
C TYR A 137 -6.63 0.28 -9.49
N ASN A 138 -6.40 1.29 -10.32
CA ASN A 138 -5.41 2.32 -10.07
C ASN A 138 -6.11 3.61 -9.59
N PRO A 139 -5.92 4.03 -8.33
CA PRO A 139 -6.56 5.24 -7.78
C PRO A 139 -5.99 6.56 -8.32
N ILE A 140 -4.77 6.55 -8.87
CA ILE A 140 -4.10 7.73 -9.43
C ILE A 140 -4.53 7.97 -10.87
N THR A 141 -4.65 6.92 -11.68
CA THR A 141 -5.11 7.05 -13.07
C THR A 141 -6.64 6.97 -13.19
N GLY A 142 -7.31 6.36 -12.22
CA GLY A 142 -8.75 6.10 -12.24
C GLY A 142 -9.15 4.88 -13.08
N GLU A 143 -8.18 4.16 -13.65
CA GLU A 143 -8.42 2.97 -14.46
C GLU A 143 -8.83 1.77 -13.59
N TYR A 144 -9.73 0.94 -14.11
CA TYR A 144 -10.09 -0.34 -13.50
C TYR A 144 -10.15 -1.45 -14.54
N MET A 145 -9.90 -2.68 -14.12
CA MET A 145 -9.93 -3.89 -14.95
C MET A 145 -10.64 -5.00 -14.18
N ILE A 146 -11.68 -5.58 -14.78
CA ILE A 146 -12.40 -6.73 -14.21
C ILE A 146 -11.66 -8.00 -14.63
N LEU A 147 -11.38 -8.87 -13.66
CA LEU A 147 -10.72 -10.15 -13.90
C LEU A 147 -11.71 -11.21 -14.40
N PRO A 148 -11.25 -12.23 -15.11
CA PRO A 148 -12.09 -13.33 -15.58
C PRO A 148 -12.87 -13.97 -14.42
N GLN A 149 -14.18 -14.09 -14.58
CA GLN A 149 -15.06 -14.75 -13.61
C GLN A 149 -15.07 -16.26 -13.86
N ASP A 150 -15.12 -17.04 -12.79
CA ASP A 150 -15.44 -18.45 -12.90
C ASP A 150 -16.96 -18.62 -12.89
N LYS A 151 -17.50 -19.49 -13.74
CA LYS A 151 -18.95 -19.73 -13.82
C LYS A 151 -19.43 -20.76 -12.79
N ASN A 152 -18.51 -21.43 -12.10
CA ASN A 152 -18.82 -22.46 -11.12
C ASN A 152 -18.83 -21.90 -9.68
N ASP A 153 -19.99 -21.44 -9.24
CA ASP A 153 -20.26 -20.84 -7.91
C ASP A 153 -20.35 -21.86 -6.74
N ALA A 154 -19.65 -23.01 -6.79
CA ALA A 154 -19.72 -24.03 -5.73
C ALA A 154 -18.84 -23.74 -4.50
N PHE A 155 -18.15 -22.60 -4.46
CA PHE A 155 -17.17 -22.24 -3.43
C PHE A 155 -17.78 -21.32 -2.36
N SER A 156 -17.51 -21.58 -1.08
CA SER A 156 -18.08 -20.80 0.04
C SER A 156 -17.17 -19.70 0.57
N GLN A 157 -15.85 -19.90 0.49
CA GLN A 157 -14.86 -18.93 0.91
C GLN A 157 -13.82 -18.76 -0.19
N ILE A 158 -13.53 -17.50 -0.53
CA ILE A 158 -12.51 -17.15 -1.50
C ILE A 158 -11.61 -16.06 -0.92
N GLY A 159 -10.33 -16.39 -0.76
CA GLY A 159 -9.25 -15.45 -0.52
C GLY A 159 -8.67 -14.98 -1.82
N PHE A 160 -8.26 -13.72 -1.88
CA PHE A 160 -7.46 -13.26 -3.01
C PHE A 160 -6.28 -12.42 -2.54
N GLY A 161 -5.29 -12.28 -3.39
CA GLY A 161 -4.12 -11.49 -3.10
C GLY A 161 -3.48 -10.97 -4.37
N LEU A 162 -3.27 -9.66 -4.46
CA LEU A 162 -2.53 -9.06 -5.56
C LEU A 162 -1.04 -9.04 -5.21
N GLY A 163 -0.21 -9.44 -6.16
CA GLY A 163 1.24 -9.38 -6.03
C GLY A 163 1.90 -9.11 -7.37
N PHE A 164 3.23 -9.07 -7.34
CA PHE A 164 4.05 -8.72 -8.47
C PHE A 164 5.32 -9.58 -8.51
N SER A 165 5.60 -10.16 -9.68
CA SER A 165 6.86 -10.86 -9.97
C SER A 165 7.80 -9.90 -10.68
N GLN A 166 8.98 -9.71 -10.09
CA GLN A 166 10.01 -8.82 -10.63
C GLN A 166 10.73 -9.47 -11.82
N LYS A 167 10.98 -10.79 -11.80
CA LYS A 167 11.68 -11.46 -12.91
C LYS A 167 10.83 -11.47 -14.18
N THR A 168 9.51 -11.63 -14.07
CA THR A 168 8.63 -11.62 -15.25
C THR A 168 8.00 -10.25 -15.52
N ASN A 169 8.20 -9.27 -14.64
CA ASN A 169 7.61 -7.93 -14.71
C ASN A 169 6.07 -7.96 -14.84
N GLN A 170 5.43 -8.84 -14.07
CA GLN A 170 3.99 -9.10 -14.18
C GLN A 170 3.28 -8.99 -12.84
N PHE A 171 2.12 -8.33 -12.89
CA PHE A 171 1.15 -8.42 -11.82
C PHE A 171 0.43 -9.77 -11.89
N LYS A 172 0.21 -10.34 -10.71
CA LYS A 172 -0.46 -11.63 -10.57
C LYS A 172 -1.46 -11.55 -9.42
N VAL A 173 -2.54 -12.30 -9.54
CA VAL A 173 -3.59 -12.40 -8.52
C VAL A 173 -3.69 -13.85 -8.07
N LEU A 174 -3.41 -14.08 -6.79
CA LEU A 174 -3.67 -15.34 -6.11
C LEU A 174 -5.15 -15.42 -5.77
N ARG A 175 -5.75 -16.60 -5.98
CA ARG A 175 -7.09 -16.96 -5.54
C ARG A 175 -7.02 -18.27 -4.78
N ILE A 176 -7.61 -18.30 -3.59
CA ILE A 176 -7.70 -19.49 -2.73
C ILE A 176 -9.17 -19.77 -2.46
N SER A 177 -9.68 -20.91 -2.88
CA SER A 177 -11.11 -21.26 -2.80
C SER A 177 -11.34 -22.58 -2.06
N PHE A 178 -12.46 -22.69 -1.33
CA PHE A 178 -12.88 -23.91 -0.64
C PHE A 178 -14.08 -24.59 -1.30
N TYR A 179 -13.94 -25.87 -1.66
CA TYR A 179 -15.04 -26.62 -2.25
C TYR A 179 -15.98 -27.19 -1.16
N THR A 180 -17.25 -26.76 -1.18
CA THR A 180 -18.23 -27.12 -0.14
C THR A 180 -18.74 -28.55 -0.24
N LYS A 181 -18.75 -29.16 -1.44
CA LYS A 181 -19.41 -30.45 -1.69
C LYS A 181 -18.51 -31.67 -1.52
N ILE A 182 -17.18 -31.50 -1.47
CA ILE A 182 -16.21 -32.60 -1.42
C ILE A 182 -15.13 -32.22 -0.40
N LEU A 183 -15.19 -32.84 0.79
CA LEU A 183 -14.08 -32.96 1.77
C LEU A 183 -13.14 -31.73 1.91
N MET A 184 -13.68 -30.50 1.99
CA MET A 184 -12.90 -29.28 2.26
C MET A 184 -11.64 -29.14 1.40
N GLN A 185 -11.69 -29.52 0.10
CA GLN A 185 -10.51 -29.39 -0.74
C GLN A 185 -10.22 -27.90 -1.01
N LEU A 186 -9.02 -27.47 -0.64
CA LEU A 186 -8.46 -26.17 -0.96
C LEU A 186 -7.98 -26.17 -2.41
N LYS A 187 -8.35 -25.14 -3.17
CA LYS A 187 -7.84 -24.90 -4.52
C LYS A 187 -7.12 -23.56 -4.53
N ALA A 188 -5.85 -23.58 -4.95
CA ALA A 188 -5.07 -22.37 -5.18
C ALA A 188 -4.91 -22.14 -6.69
N GLU A 189 -5.16 -20.92 -7.13
CA GLU A 189 -5.07 -20.51 -8.53
C GLU A 189 -4.35 -19.17 -8.65
N ILE A 190 -3.66 -18.99 -9.76
CA ILE A 190 -2.97 -17.77 -10.12
C ILE A 190 -3.56 -17.21 -11.42
N HIS A 191 -3.73 -15.91 -11.47
CA HIS A 191 -4.07 -15.18 -12.67
C HIS A 191 -3.00 -14.14 -12.96
N THR A 192 -2.39 -14.21 -14.14
CA THR A 192 -1.48 -13.16 -14.60
C THR A 192 -2.31 -12.07 -15.26
N VAL A 193 -2.15 -10.82 -14.80
CA VAL A 193 -2.91 -9.68 -15.33
C VAL A 193 -2.64 -9.52 -16.82
N GLY A 194 -3.71 -9.38 -17.60
CA GLY A 194 -3.64 -9.34 -19.07
C GLY A 194 -3.90 -10.67 -19.77
N THR A 195 -3.97 -11.78 -19.02
CA THR A 195 -4.44 -13.07 -19.56
C THR A 195 -5.95 -13.22 -19.39
N ASN A 196 -6.53 -14.30 -19.94
CA ASN A 196 -7.98 -14.53 -19.91
C ASN A 196 -8.41 -15.71 -19.03
N SER A 197 -7.48 -16.37 -18.33
CA SER A 197 -7.78 -17.57 -17.55
C SER A 197 -7.03 -17.61 -16.22
N TRP A 198 -7.58 -18.40 -15.29
CA TRP A 198 -6.92 -18.78 -14.05
C TRP A 198 -6.16 -20.09 -14.29
N ARG A 199 -4.94 -20.19 -13.76
CA ARG A 199 -4.14 -21.42 -13.75
C ARG A 199 -4.12 -22.01 -12.35
N SER A 200 -4.29 -23.32 -12.22
CA SER A 200 -4.09 -24.02 -10.96
C SER A 200 -2.62 -23.97 -10.54
N ILE A 201 -2.36 -23.61 -9.29
CA ILE A 201 -1.08 -23.84 -8.63
C ILE A 201 -1.18 -25.26 -8.05
N GLY A 202 -0.53 -26.23 -8.69
CA GLY A 202 -0.57 -27.63 -8.23
C GLY A 202 0.12 -27.79 -6.88
N GLY A 203 -0.34 -28.74 -6.06
CA GLY A 203 0.30 -29.08 -4.79
C GLY A 203 -0.71 -29.50 -3.72
N ASP A 204 -0.26 -30.33 -2.78
CA ASP A 204 -0.94 -30.51 -1.49
C ASP A 204 -0.84 -29.18 -0.74
N VAL A 205 -1.83 -28.31 -0.94
CA VAL A 205 -1.87 -26.98 -0.34
C VAL A 205 -1.79 -27.16 1.17
N LEU A 206 -0.65 -26.79 1.79
CA LEU A 206 -0.44 -26.90 3.23
C LEU A 206 -1.65 -26.28 3.95
N PRO A 207 -2.50 -27.09 4.59
CA PRO A 207 -3.74 -26.61 5.16
C PRO A 207 -3.43 -26.07 6.56
N LYS A 208 -3.11 -24.78 6.66
CA LYS A 208 -3.25 -24.02 7.92
C LYS A 208 -4.07 -22.74 7.71
N LEU A 209 -5.27 -22.98 7.17
CA LEU A 209 -6.54 -22.43 7.65
C LEU A 209 -6.79 -20.92 7.52
N CYS A 210 -6.21 -20.20 6.55
CA CYS A 210 -6.84 -18.94 6.13
C CYS A 210 -6.38 -18.42 4.78
N CYS A 211 -7.36 -17.78 4.16
CA CYS A 211 -7.24 -16.96 2.98
C CYS A 211 -6.53 -15.64 3.29
N PRO A 212 -5.79 -15.06 2.31
CA PRO A 212 -5.38 -13.68 2.42
C PRO A 212 -6.62 -12.78 2.62
N SER A 213 -6.45 -11.78 3.46
CA SER A 213 -7.49 -10.86 3.92
C SER A 213 -7.18 -9.41 3.51
N PRO A 214 -8.11 -8.45 3.74
CA PRO A 214 -7.87 -6.99 3.66
C PRO A 214 -6.59 -6.43 4.29
N GLN A 215 -5.95 -7.20 5.17
CA GLN A 215 -4.78 -6.80 5.95
C GLN A 215 -3.51 -7.50 5.46
N SER A 216 -3.57 -8.18 4.32
CA SER A 216 -2.40 -8.86 3.77
C SER A 216 -1.40 -7.84 3.26
N ILE A 217 -0.13 -8.04 3.57
CA ILE A 217 0.95 -7.11 3.24
C ILE A 217 1.77 -7.67 2.09
N PHE A 218 1.94 -6.90 1.01
CA PHE A 218 2.88 -7.25 -0.05
C PHE A 218 4.25 -6.65 0.28
N LEU A 219 5.27 -7.50 0.41
CA LEU A 219 6.64 -7.11 0.71
C LEU A 219 7.62 -8.07 0.03
N ASN A 220 8.66 -7.54 -0.61
CA ASN A 220 9.76 -8.32 -1.20
C ASN A 220 9.30 -9.43 -2.16
N GLY A 221 8.32 -9.15 -3.02
CA GLY A 221 7.81 -10.10 -4.02
C GLY A 221 6.82 -11.14 -3.50
N ALA A 222 6.54 -11.13 -2.19
CA ALA A 222 5.60 -12.05 -1.57
C ALA A 222 4.46 -11.31 -0.86
N LEU A 223 3.32 -11.98 -0.71
CA LEU A 223 2.18 -11.51 0.09
C LEU A 223 2.12 -12.26 1.41
N HIS A 224 1.81 -11.57 2.49
CA HIS A 224 1.89 -12.07 3.86
C HIS A 224 0.60 -11.83 4.60
N TRP A 225 0.12 -12.83 5.34
CA TRP A 225 -1.09 -12.70 6.16
C TRP A 225 -1.00 -13.51 7.44
N MET A 226 -1.70 -13.04 8.47
CA MET A 226 -1.76 -13.72 9.76
C MET A 226 -2.51 -15.05 9.63
N PRO A 227 -2.08 -16.10 10.35
CA PRO A 227 -2.84 -17.34 10.48
C PRO A 227 -4.12 -17.12 11.32
N GLU A 228 -5.17 -17.88 11.02
CA GLU A 228 -6.46 -17.90 11.69
C GLU A 228 -6.51 -19.17 12.54
N THR A 229 -6.30 -18.97 13.84
CA THR A 229 -6.34 -20.03 14.84
C THR A 229 -7.78 -20.31 15.22
N LEU A 230 -8.42 -21.24 14.51
CA LEU A 230 -9.60 -21.91 15.06
C LEU A 230 -9.32 -23.36 15.45
N LEU A 231 -8.29 -24.03 14.91
CA LEU A 231 -8.20 -25.50 15.03
C LEU A 231 -6.80 -26.16 15.15
N SER A 232 -5.67 -25.44 15.21
CA SER A 232 -4.37 -26.13 15.34
C SER A 232 -3.39 -25.42 16.28
N SER A 233 -2.85 -26.18 17.23
CA SER A 233 -2.07 -25.69 18.37
C SER A 233 -0.57 -25.56 18.10
N ASN A 234 -0.05 -25.99 16.94
CA ASN A 234 1.39 -26.33 16.87
C ASN A 234 2.23 -25.59 15.83
N LEU A 235 1.69 -24.81 14.88
CA LEU A 235 2.51 -23.90 14.06
C LEU A 235 1.68 -22.66 13.74
N ILE A 236 2.06 -21.54 14.33
CA ILE A 236 1.42 -20.24 14.11
C ILE A 236 2.49 -19.38 13.44
N ASP A 237 2.85 -19.71 12.22
CA ASP A 237 3.74 -18.88 11.41
C ASP A 237 2.90 -17.95 10.55
N ILE A 238 3.47 -16.82 10.15
CA ILE A 238 2.85 -15.93 9.16
C ILE A 238 2.82 -16.67 7.84
N ASN A 239 1.66 -16.73 7.20
CA ASN A 239 1.52 -17.31 5.87
C ASN A 239 2.12 -16.36 4.85
N SER A 240 2.81 -16.91 3.85
CA SER A 240 3.35 -16.14 2.73
C SER A 240 3.13 -16.85 1.40
N PHE A 241 2.98 -16.07 0.33
CA PHE A 241 2.97 -16.58 -1.04
C PHE A 241 3.94 -15.76 -1.89
N ASP A 242 4.96 -16.43 -2.41
CA ASP A 242 5.95 -15.85 -3.32
C ASP A 242 5.39 -15.82 -4.75
N PHE A 243 5.20 -14.63 -5.32
CA PHE A 243 4.67 -14.49 -6.68
C PHE A 243 5.71 -14.79 -7.76
N GLU A 244 6.98 -14.83 -7.40
CA GLU A 244 8.08 -15.11 -8.30
C GLU A 244 8.13 -16.59 -8.64
N ASN A 245 8.23 -17.44 -7.61
CA ASN A 245 8.27 -18.89 -7.77
C ASN A 245 6.87 -19.53 -7.71
N GLU A 246 5.85 -18.76 -7.34
CA GLU A 246 4.45 -19.21 -7.16
C GLU A 246 4.31 -20.29 -6.09
N GLU A 247 5.01 -20.11 -4.98
CA GLU A 247 5.11 -21.07 -3.89
C GLU A 247 4.58 -20.49 -2.58
N PHE A 248 3.91 -21.35 -1.80
CA PHE A 248 3.54 -21.03 -0.44
C PHE A 248 4.74 -21.19 0.49
N GLN A 249 4.91 -20.21 1.36
CA GLN A 249 5.99 -20.15 2.34
C GLN A 249 5.42 -19.81 3.72
N SER A 250 6.22 -20.02 4.76
CA SER A 250 5.89 -19.57 6.11
C SER A 250 7.01 -18.70 6.66
N ILE A 251 6.64 -17.65 7.38
CA ILE A 251 7.59 -16.78 8.09
C ILE A 251 7.41 -16.99 9.58
N PRO A 252 8.48 -17.36 10.32
CA PRO A 252 8.37 -17.65 11.73
C PRO A 252 8.00 -16.40 12.54
N LEU A 253 7.14 -16.58 13.54
CA LEU A 253 6.81 -15.54 14.51
C LEU A 253 7.97 -15.27 15.49
N PRO A 254 7.98 -14.08 16.14
CA PRO A 254 8.91 -13.83 17.24
C PRO A 254 8.68 -14.86 18.36
N ALA A 255 9.74 -15.49 18.87
CA ALA A 255 9.63 -16.53 19.91
C ALA A 255 8.92 -16.04 21.19
N GLN A 256 9.00 -14.74 21.46
CA GLN A 256 8.40 -14.07 22.62
C GLN A 256 6.97 -13.59 22.36
N PHE A 257 6.47 -13.72 21.13
CA PHE A 257 5.11 -13.36 20.78
C PHE A 257 4.18 -14.48 21.24
N GLY A 258 3.53 -14.27 22.39
CA GLY A 258 2.72 -15.30 23.05
C GLY A 258 1.59 -15.83 22.17
N VAL A 259 1.40 -17.16 22.21
CA VAL A 259 0.42 -17.91 21.41
C VAL A 259 -1.00 -17.38 21.57
N GLU A 260 -1.40 -16.97 22.78
CA GLU A 260 -2.75 -16.46 23.06
C GLU A 260 -3.05 -15.12 22.38
N ARG A 261 -2.06 -14.22 22.24
CA ARG A 261 -2.22 -12.88 21.63
C ARG A 261 -2.49 -12.94 20.13
N ILE A 262 -2.01 -14.00 19.47
CA ILE A 262 -2.16 -14.19 18.02
C ILE A 262 -3.64 -14.38 17.65
N THR A 263 -4.43 -14.90 18.57
CA THR A 263 -5.69 -15.58 18.22
C THR A 263 -6.86 -14.67 17.85
N ARG A 264 -6.83 -13.36 18.12
CA ARG A 264 -7.98 -12.46 17.81
C ARG A 264 -7.61 -11.04 17.37
N THR A 265 -6.50 -10.49 17.87
CA THR A 265 -6.23 -9.05 17.79
C THR A 265 -4.84 -8.69 17.26
N ALA A 266 -3.97 -9.69 17.06
CA ALA A 266 -2.71 -9.48 16.35
C ALA A 266 -2.97 -9.02 14.91
N ARG A 267 -2.13 -8.10 14.44
CA ARG A 267 -2.16 -7.52 13.11
C ARG A 267 -0.76 -7.53 12.53
N LEU A 268 -0.72 -7.70 11.21
CA LEU A 268 0.47 -7.50 10.41
C LEU A 268 0.46 -6.07 9.86
N GLY A 269 1.63 -5.47 9.69
CA GLY A 269 1.77 -4.16 9.05
C GLY A 269 3.16 -3.97 8.48
N LEU A 270 3.35 -2.83 7.80
CA LEU A 270 4.63 -2.38 7.31
C LEU A 270 5.02 -1.09 8.06
N LEU A 271 6.17 -1.08 8.74
CA LEU A 271 6.63 0.10 9.46
C LEU A 271 8.11 0.31 9.17
N GLY A 272 8.45 1.49 8.63
CA GLY A 272 9.84 1.80 8.25
C GLY A 272 10.45 0.79 7.27
N GLY A 273 9.63 0.26 6.35
CA GLY A 273 10.04 -0.77 5.37
C GLY A 273 10.21 -2.18 5.95
N CYS A 274 10.00 -2.38 7.25
CA CYS A 274 10.09 -3.68 7.91
C CYS A 274 8.71 -4.28 8.13
N LEU A 275 8.57 -5.59 7.95
CA LEU A 275 7.39 -6.32 8.39
C LEU A 275 7.25 -6.20 9.92
N CYS A 276 6.08 -5.81 10.40
CA CYS A 276 5.83 -5.61 11.82
C CYS A 276 4.57 -6.34 12.30
N ILE A 277 4.59 -6.71 13.58
CA ILE A 277 3.47 -7.33 14.28
C ILE A 277 3.14 -6.49 15.50
N TYR A 278 1.86 -6.22 15.68
CA TYR A 278 1.35 -5.49 16.82
C TYR A 278 -0.01 -6.04 17.23
N ASP A 279 -0.37 -5.84 18.49
CA ASP A 279 -1.62 -6.35 19.06
C ASP A 279 -2.59 -5.19 19.30
N THR A 280 -3.77 -5.24 18.68
CA THR A 280 -4.84 -4.24 18.87
C THR A 280 -5.84 -4.63 19.99
N SER A 281 -5.45 -5.52 20.91
CA SER A 281 -6.25 -5.93 22.07
C SER A 281 -6.52 -4.76 23.02
N PHE A 282 -7.43 -4.98 23.98
CA PHE A 282 -7.67 -4.03 25.08
C PHE A 282 -6.54 -4.08 26.10
N SER A 283 -5.35 -3.69 25.67
CA SER A 283 -4.18 -3.54 26.51
C SER A 283 -3.86 -2.05 26.67
N PRO A 284 -3.47 -1.59 27.87
CA PRO A 284 -2.94 -0.24 28.06
C PRO A 284 -1.56 -0.07 27.41
N GLN A 285 -1.00 -1.15 26.86
CA GLN A 285 0.31 -1.19 26.24
C GLN A 285 0.22 -1.83 24.86
N LEU A 286 0.75 -1.13 23.85
CA LEU A 286 0.95 -1.59 22.49
C LEU A 286 2.42 -1.97 22.30
N ASP A 287 2.67 -3.27 22.11
CA ASP A 287 3.97 -3.79 21.70
C ASP A 287 4.05 -3.86 20.18
N ILE A 288 5.10 -3.29 19.58
CA ILE A 288 5.38 -3.39 18.14
C ILE A 288 6.68 -4.17 17.95
N TRP A 289 6.56 -5.32 17.30
CA TRP A 289 7.65 -6.18 16.88
C TRP A 289 8.00 -5.89 15.43
N MET A 290 9.28 -5.78 15.10
CA MET A 290 9.75 -5.54 13.74
C MET A 290 10.80 -6.58 13.35
N MET A 291 10.66 -7.14 12.14
CA MET A 291 11.64 -8.02 11.53
C MET A 291 12.68 -7.16 10.80
N LYS A 292 13.88 -7.06 11.37
CA LYS A 292 14.94 -6.19 10.82
C LYS A 292 15.56 -6.75 9.55
N ASP A 293 15.74 -8.07 9.52
CA ASP A 293 16.25 -8.81 8.36
C ASP A 293 15.12 -9.72 7.85
N TYR A 294 14.63 -9.42 6.66
CA TYR A 294 13.47 -10.11 6.09
C TYR A 294 13.69 -11.63 6.01
N GLY A 295 12.74 -12.41 6.53
CA GLY A 295 12.79 -13.87 6.58
C GLY A 295 13.63 -14.46 7.72
N VAL A 296 14.41 -13.66 8.45
CA VAL A 296 15.29 -14.14 9.53
C VAL A 296 14.58 -14.06 10.87
N LYS A 297 14.31 -15.20 11.51
CA LYS A 297 13.57 -15.31 12.77
C LYS A 297 14.23 -14.52 13.91
N GLU A 298 15.55 -14.60 14.00
CA GLU A 298 16.36 -14.00 15.07
C GLU A 298 16.38 -12.46 14.96
N SER A 299 16.00 -11.91 13.81
CA SER A 299 15.96 -10.46 13.58
C SER A 299 14.70 -9.79 14.13
N TRP A 300 13.72 -10.56 14.62
CA TRP A 300 12.54 -10.01 15.28
C TRP A 300 12.94 -9.30 16.57
N THR A 301 12.63 -8.01 16.64
CA THR A 301 12.92 -7.17 17.81
C THR A 301 11.66 -6.46 18.27
N LYS A 302 11.40 -6.46 19.58
CA LYS A 302 10.35 -5.60 20.18
C LYS A 302 10.85 -4.16 20.20
N GLN A 303 10.66 -3.46 19.10
CA GLN A 303 11.23 -2.14 18.88
C GLN A 303 10.54 -1.05 19.73
N TYR A 304 9.22 -1.16 19.89
CA TYR A 304 8.44 -0.16 20.60
C TYR A 304 7.52 -0.79 21.63
N VAL A 305 7.45 -0.14 22.78
CA VAL A 305 6.52 -0.42 23.88
C VAL A 305 5.82 0.89 24.21
N ILE A 306 4.56 1.00 23.82
CA ILE A 306 3.84 2.27 23.82
C ILE A 306 2.66 2.18 24.77
N GLU A 307 2.65 3.03 25.79
CA GLU A 307 1.48 3.20 26.65
C GLU A 307 0.40 3.95 25.88
N THR A 308 -0.76 3.32 25.71
CA THR A 308 -1.87 3.90 24.97
C THR A 308 -2.71 4.77 25.92
N PRO A 309 -3.11 5.98 25.52
CA PRO A 309 -3.83 6.90 26.40
C PRO A 309 -5.23 6.42 26.83
N GLU A 310 -5.76 5.33 26.25
CA GLU A 310 -7.09 4.78 26.54
C GLU A 310 -7.12 3.26 26.30
N PHE A 311 -8.02 2.53 26.99
CA PHE A 311 -8.42 1.14 26.67
C PHE A 311 -9.21 1.06 25.34
N SER A 312 -8.65 1.60 24.27
CA SER A 312 -9.33 1.73 22.97
C SER A 312 -8.73 0.75 21.97
N ARG A 313 -9.61 0.07 21.23
CA ARG A 313 -9.23 -0.78 20.09
C ARG A 313 -8.63 0.08 18.98
N SER A 314 -7.85 -0.56 18.10
CA SER A 314 -7.52 -0.03 16.76
C SER A 314 -6.48 1.09 16.72
N PHE A 315 -5.37 0.96 17.43
CA PHE A 315 -4.14 1.70 17.12
C PHE A 315 -3.39 0.98 16.02
N HIS A 316 -3.30 1.60 14.85
CA HIS A 316 -2.56 1.06 13.72
C HIS A 316 -1.33 1.93 13.47
N PRO A 317 -0.10 1.41 13.65
CA PRO A 317 1.09 2.10 13.21
C PRO A 317 1.08 2.18 11.68
N VAL A 318 1.44 3.35 11.18
CA VAL A 318 1.30 3.67 9.76
C VAL A 318 2.66 3.99 9.15
N ARG A 319 3.43 4.86 9.79
CA ARG A 319 4.69 5.33 9.23
C ARG A 319 5.60 5.90 10.30
N ILE A 320 6.91 5.78 10.08
CA ILE A 320 7.91 6.54 10.82
C ILE A 320 8.22 7.81 10.01
N LEU A 321 8.07 8.97 10.63
CA LEU A 321 8.38 10.27 10.04
C LEU A 321 9.88 10.56 10.09
N ASP A 322 10.33 11.54 9.30
CA ASP A 322 11.75 11.94 9.23
C ASP A 322 12.30 12.43 10.58
N ASN A 323 11.42 12.94 11.45
CA ASN A 323 11.76 13.37 12.81
C ASN A 323 11.81 12.20 13.83
N GLY A 324 11.51 10.97 13.39
CA GLY A 324 11.46 9.76 14.21
C GLY A 324 10.14 9.53 14.96
N GLU A 325 9.14 10.40 14.80
CA GLU A 325 7.79 10.15 15.32
C GLU A 325 7.09 9.05 14.52
N ILE A 326 6.23 8.29 15.19
CA ILE A 326 5.43 7.24 14.57
C ILE A 326 4.02 7.78 14.38
N LEU A 327 3.55 7.78 13.14
CA LEU A 327 2.14 8.05 12.85
C LEU A 327 1.29 6.84 13.17
N PHE A 328 0.22 7.11 13.88
CA PHE A 328 -0.83 6.17 14.21
C PHE A 328 -2.14 6.64 13.63
N VAL A 329 -2.88 5.68 13.10
CA VAL A 329 -4.29 5.80 12.82
C VAL A 329 -5.04 5.22 14.00
N LYS A 330 -5.91 6.03 14.61
CA LYS A 330 -6.83 5.59 15.65
C LYS A 330 -8.25 5.79 15.19
N CYS A 331 -8.98 4.67 15.14
CA CYS A 331 -10.39 4.62 14.80
C CYS A 331 -11.20 5.67 15.60
N VAL A 332 -12.11 6.39 14.93
CA VAL A 332 -12.97 7.47 15.51
C VAL A 332 -12.26 8.74 15.99
N ILE A 333 -10.98 8.66 16.38
CA ILE A 333 -10.23 9.82 16.91
C ILE A 333 -9.48 10.58 15.80
N GLY A 334 -8.85 9.86 14.87
CA GLY A 334 -8.09 10.47 13.77
C GLY A 334 -6.64 10.00 13.72
N ILE A 335 -5.73 10.91 13.38
CA ILE A 335 -4.31 10.61 13.19
C ILE A 335 -3.51 11.23 14.32
N LEU A 336 -2.70 10.41 14.96
CA LEU A 336 -1.83 10.80 16.06
C LEU A 336 -0.38 10.61 15.64
N ALA A 337 0.51 11.48 16.12
CA ALA A 337 1.95 11.26 16.07
C ALA A 337 2.44 10.91 17.47
N TYR A 338 3.17 9.81 17.58
CA TYR A 338 3.81 9.39 18.82
C TYR A 338 5.30 9.70 18.76
N ASN A 339 5.83 10.42 19.74
CA ASN A 339 7.26 10.65 19.89
C ASN A 339 7.86 9.58 20.81
N PRO A 340 8.69 8.64 20.30
CA PRO A 340 9.27 7.58 21.13
C PRO A 340 10.24 8.07 22.20
N ARG A 341 10.84 9.25 22.02
CA ARG A 341 11.78 9.84 23.00
C ARG A 341 11.04 10.46 24.18
N GLU A 342 9.97 11.19 23.89
CA GLU A 342 9.16 11.87 24.91
C GLU A 342 8.05 10.98 25.49
N LYS A 343 7.79 9.83 24.85
CA LYS A 343 6.69 8.91 25.16
C LYS A 343 5.32 9.60 25.19
N LYS A 344 5.09 10.50 24.25
CA LYS A 344 3.86 11.29 24.17
C LYS A 344 3.22 11.20 22.80
N PHE A 345 1.89 11.18 22.81
CA PHE A 345 1.09 11.41 21.62
C PHE A 345 0.79 12.89 21.46
N ARG A 346 0.74 13.33 20.20
CA ARG A 346 0.14 14.60 19.79
C ARG A 346 -0.85 14.35 18.67
N ASP A 347 -1.93 15.12 18.66
CA ASP A 347 -2.87 15.12 17.54
C ASP A 347 -2.20 15.79 16.33
N VAL A 348 -2.39 15.21 15.13
CA VAL A 348 -1.91 15.79 13.86
C VAL A 348 -2.88 16.85 13.33
N GLY A 349 -4.04 17.03 13.96
CA GLY A 349 -4.99 18.12 13.68
C GLY A 349 -5.89 17.85 12.48
N VAL A 350 -6.19 16.57 12.21
CA VAL A 350 -6.98 16.17 11.02
C VAL A 350 -8.47 16.14 11.35
N SER A 351 -9.05 17.31 11.59
CA SER A 351 -10.44 17.49 12.05
C SER A 351 -11.51 17.10 11.03
N TRP A 352 -11.14 16.97 9.75
CA TRP A 352 -12.05 16.67 8.65
C TRP A 352 -12.24 15.18 8.40
N LEU A 353 -11.55 14.30 9.15
CA LEU A 353 -11.74 12.85 9.03
C LEU A 353 -13.15 12.44 9.48
N PRO A 354 -13.84 11.59 8.71
CA PRO A 354 -15.10 10.99 9.16
C PRO A 354 -14.93 10.24 10.49
N LYS A 355 -15.91 10.39 11.39
CA LYS A 355 -15.99 9.64 12.65
C LYS A 355 -16.55 8.23 12.39
N GLU A 356 -15.81 7.42 11.66
CA GLU A 356 -16.18 6.07 11.28
C GLU A 356 -15.02 5.09 11.47
N ASN A 357 -15.31 3.80 11.35
CA ASN A 357 -14.27 2.79 11.32
C ASN A 357 -13.56 2.81 9.96
N PHE A 358 -12.24 2.85 10.01
CA PHE A 358 -11.40 2.74 8.83
C PHE A 358 -10.18 1.86 9.10
N LEU A 359 -9.66 1.27 8.03
CA LEU A 359 -8.42 0.51 8.04
C LEU A 359 -7.36 1.26 7.25
N PRO A 360 -6.16 1.47 7.80
CA PRO A 360 -5.06 1.99 7.01
C PRO A 360 -4.54 0.90 6.08
N ILE A 361 -4.27 1.28 4.83
CA ILE A 361 -3.63 0.44 3.84
C ILE A 361 -2.40 1.18 3.34
N ASP A 362 -1.25 0.52 3.39
CA ASP A 362 0.00 1.02 2.80
C ASP A 362 -0.21 1.30 1.31
N PHE A 363 0.23 2.48 0.84
CA PHE A 363 0.04 2.83 -0.55
C PHE A 363 1.15 3.73 -1.08
N THR A 364 1.84 3.30 -2.13
CA THR A 364 2.73 4.14 -2.90
C THR A 364 2.05 4.54 -4.20
N SER A 365 2.00 5.83 -4.50
CA SER A 365 1.32 6.34 -5.69
C SER A 365 2.01 5.91 -6.99
N SER A 366 1.22 5.42 -7.93
CA SER A 366 1.70 4.83 -9.17
C SER A 366 0.91 5.34 -10.37
N PHE A 367 1.61 5.84 -11.39
CA PHE A 367 1.02 6.24 -12.68
C PHE A 367 0.98 5.08 -13.68
N VAL A 368 1.28 3.85 -13.26
CA VAL A 368 1.24 2.68 -14.13
C VAL A 368 -0.17 2.49 -14.68
N SER A 369 -0.30 2.50 -16.01
CA SER A 369 -1.59 2.20 -16.63
C SER A 369 -1.93 0.71 -16.52
N LEU A 370 -3.21 0.38 -16.39
CA LEU A 370 -3.62 -1.04 -16.33
C LEU A 370 -3.35 -1.78 -17.65
N LYS A 371 -3.29 -1.06 -18.78
CA LYS A 371 -2.84 -1.60 -20.06
C LYS A 371 -1.37 -2.03 -20.00
N ASN A 372 -0.49 -1.19 -19.44
CA ASN A 372 0.94 -1.50 -19.33
C ASN A 372 1.20 -2.55 -18.23
N ALA A 373 0.36 -2.60 -17.19
CA ALA A 373 0.36 -3.67 -16.20
C ALA A 373 0.04 -5.02 -16.85
N ALA A 374 -0.95 -5.07 -17.75
CA ALA A 374 -1.33 -6.27 -18.48
C ALA A 374 -0.31 -6.74 -19.53
N THR A 375 0.46 -5.82 -20.12
CA THR A 375 1.50 -6.16 -21.11
C THR A 375 2.90 -6.35 -20.51
N GLY A 376 3.09 -6.05 -19.22
CA GLY A 376 4.41 -6.10 -18.57
C GLY A 376 5.39 -5.02 -19.04
N GLN A 377 4.90 -3.84 -19.46
CA GLN A 377 5.71 -2.74 -20.02
C GLN A 377 5.89 -1.53 -19.08
N HIS A 378 5.67 -1.68 -17.78
CA HIS A 378 5.46 -0.56 -16.86
C HIS A 378 6.66 -0.20 -15.94
N PHE A 379 7.64 -1.10 -15.77
CA PHE A 379 8.90 -0.86 -15.07
C PHE A 379 10.11 -1.30 -15.92
N GLN A 380 10.23 -0.78 -17.14
CA GLN A 380 11.48 -0.99 -17.90
C GLN A 380 12.58 -0.15 -17.24
N GLN A 381 13.56 -0.82 -16.63
CA GLN A 381 14.82 -0.16 -16.29
C GLN A 381 15.57 0.03 -17.61
N ASN A 382 15.81 1.29 -18.00
CA ASN A 382 16.81 1.58 -19.01
C ASN A 382 18.18 1.24 -18.40
N GLU A 383 18.87 0.28 -19.00
CA GLU A 383 20.28 -0.04 -18.72
C GLU A 383 21.21 1.15 -18.99
#